data_AF-A0A379FPM1-F1
#
_entry.id   AF-A0A379FPM1-F1
#
_cell.length_a   1.000
_cell.length_b   1.000
_cell.length_c   1.000
_cell.angle_alpha   90.00
_cell.angle_beta   90.00
_cell.angle_gamma   90.00
#
_symmetry.space_group_name_H-M   'P 1'
#
loop_
_entity.id
_entity.type
_entity.pdbx_description
1 polymer ?
#
loop_
_entity_poly.entity_id
_entity_poly.type
_entity_poly.pdbx_seq_one_letter_code
_entity_poly.pdbx_strand_id
1 'polypeptide(L)'
;MLETKTFKNQQGTVSSLGELALKATELDNTQGTLISQHAGTYNIAQLNNTQGKIHSGDTLTLTAADIQNQQGQLVSTNALKLIAHTLDNRHNGILSSQGRLSLLLNALDNRENGLVHGSKETTLTVKNIENTQGRLQSNEKLAFSGVNTLNNQSGQVLANGDIALNTDAASTSAQLAFLNQQGTLQSGSALSINTQSINNQGGTIKSQKALSLTAAQNYTHRAGDTLTSNQSVTLNIAGALTNLTDWLLPGDFTLSSLNFTNQGSLVQ
;
A
#
# COMPACT_ATOMS: atom_id res chain seq x y z
N MET A 1 -26.05 19.22 -4.07
CA MET A 1 -24.76 19.67 -3.51
C MET A 1 -25.02 20.27 -2.13
N LEU A 2 -24.29 19.84 -1.10
CA LEU A 2 -24.29 20.48 0.21
C LEU A 2 -22.96 21.21 0.39
N GLU A 3 -23.02 22.51 0.67
CA GLU A 3 -21.85 23.35 0.91
C GLU A 3 -22.00 24.02 2.28
N THR A 4 -21.04 23.82 3.16
CA THR A 4 -21.03 24.39 4.52
C THR A 4 -19.58 24.53 5.00
N LYS A 5 -19.30 25.42 5.94
CA LYS A 5 -17.98 25.46 6.57
C LYS A 5 -17.74 24.23 7.43
N THR A 6 -18.69 23.90 8.29
CA THR A 6 -18.63 22.79 9.24
C THR A 6 -19.88 21.92 9.04
N PHE A 7 -19.67 20.62 8.87
CA PHE A 7 -20.72 19.61 8.81
C PHE A 7 -20.51 18.62 9.96
N LYS A 8 -21.44 18.59 10.92
CA LYS A 8 -21.48 17.59 12.00
C LYS A 8 -22.57 16.56 11.70
N ASN A 9 -22.16 15.31 11.45
CA ASN A 9 -23.00 14.14 11.26
C ASN A 9 -22.70 13.08 12.33
N GLN A 10 -22.48 13.50 13.57
CA GLN A 10 -22.14 12.58 14.66
C GLN A 10 -23.34 11.70 15.00
N GLN A 11 -23.17 10.37 14.96
CA GLN A 11 -24.26 9.38 15.14
C GLN A 11 -25.43 9.54 14.14
N GLY A 12 -25.32 10.46 13.19
CA GLY A 12 -26.35 10.82 12.24
C GLY A 12 -26.28 9.95 10.99
N THR A 13 -27.33 10.04 10.17
CA THR A 13 -27.35 9.40 8.85
C THR A 13 -27.74 10.41 7.80
N VAL A 14 -26.91 10.52 6.75
CA VAL A 14 -27.25 11.22 5.52
C VAL A 14 -27.25 10.21 4.39
N SER A 15 -28.34 10.15 3.65
CA SER A 15 -28.51 9.24 2.52
C SER A 15 -29.04 10.00 1.32
N SER A 16 -28.38 9.83 0.16
CA SER A 16 -28.83 10.34 -1.13
C SER A 16 -29.18 9.17 -2.05
N LEU A 17 -30.40 9.19 -2.62
CA LEU A 17 -30.81 8.22 -3.65
C LEU A 17 -30.07 8.44 -4.99
N GLY A 18 -29.47 9.61 -5.18
CA GLY A 18 -28.65 9.95 -6.34
C GLY A 18 -27.19 10.12 -5.97
N GLU A 19 -26.53 11.03 -6.68
CA GLU A 19 -25.21 11.50 -6.33
C GLU A 19 -25.25 12.31 -5.02
N LEU A 20 -24.13 12.32 -4.30
CA LEU A 20 -23.93 13.21 -3.16
C LEU A 20 -22.65 14.01 -3.36
N ALA A 21 -22.78 15.32 -3.51
CA ALA A 21 -21.66 16.24 -3.54
C ALA A 21 -21.60 17.03 -2.22
N LEU A 22 -20.49 16.92 -1.50
CA LEU A 22 -20.24 17.64 -0.25
C LEU A 22 -19.01 18.54 -0.40
N LYS A 23 -19.13 19.79 0.03
CA LYS A 23 -17.99 20.70 0.18
C LYS A 23 -17.99 21.27 1.59
N ALA A 24 -16.92 21.02 2.34
CA ALA A 24 -16.75 21.59 3.66
C ALA A 24 -15.29 21.85 4.05
N THR A 25 -15.08 22.72 5.02
CA THR A 25 -13.76 22.82 5.67
C THR A 25 -13.60 21.69 6.66
N GLU A 26 -14.62 21.41 7.46
CA GLU A 26 -14.62 20.36 8.47
C GLU A 26 -15.85 19.46 8.29
N LEU A 27 -15.61 18.15 8.24
CA LEU A 27 -16.65 17.14 8.32
C LEU A 27 -16.35 16.21 9.50
N ASP A 28 -17.24 16.20 10.47
CA ASP A 28 -17.25 15.24 11.57
C ASP A 28 -18.36 14.22 11.32
N ASN A 29 -17.95 13.03 10.91
CA ASN A 29 -18.81 11.86 10.69
C ASN A 29 -18.57 10.79 11.77
N THR A 30 -18.18 11.17 12.99
CA THR A 30 -17.90 10.22 14.07
C THR A 30 -19.13 9.40 14.44
N GLN A 31 -19.01 8.07 14.42
CA GLN A 31 -20.14 7.13 14.58
C GLN A 31 -21.31 7.39 13.60
N GLY A 32 -21.10 8.23 12.59
CA GLY A 32 -22.09 8.66 11.63
C GLY A 32 -22.05 7.83 10.36
N THR A 33 -23.07 8.01 9.52
CA THR A 33 -23.18 7.35 8.23
C THR A 33 -23.46 8.38 7.12
N LEU A 34 -22.63 8.39 6.09
CA LEU A 34 -22.87 9.10 4.83
C LEU A 34 -22.97 8.09 3.70
N ILE A 35 -24.11 8.06 3.01
CA ILE A 35 -24.39 7.15 1.90
C ILE A 35 -24.80 7.94 0.67
N SER A 36 -24.17 7.63 -0.46
CA SER A 36 -24.64 7.97 -1.80
C SER A 36 -24.98 6.68 -2.54
N GLN A 37 -26.18 6.58 -3.11
CA GLN A 37 -26.55 5.41 -3.92
C GLN A 37 -25.88 5.44 -5.30
N HIS A 38 -25.42 6.60 -5.77
CA HIS A 38 -24.56 6.78 -6.94
C HIS A 38 -23.21 7.37 -6.51
N ALA A 39 -22.58 8.19 -7.36
CA ALA A 39 -21.27 8.78 -7.10
C ALA A 39 -21.30 9.70 -5.85
N GLY A 40 -20.25 9.57 -5.02
CA GLY A 40 -19.97 10.45 -3.90
C GLY A 40 -18.78 11.34 -4.22
N THR A 41 -18.96 12.66 -4.23
CA THR A 41 -17.87 13.62 -4.46
C THR A 41 -17.72 14.54 -3.26
N TYR A 42 -16.64 14.37 -2.51
CA TYR A 42 -16.41 15.06 -1.26
C TYR A 42 -15.12 15.89 -1.32
N ASN A 43 -15.24 17.20 -1.13
CA ASN A 43 -14.13 18.13 -1.02
C ASN A 43 -14.12 18.70 0.41
N ILE A 44 -13.27 18.13 1.26
CA ILE A 44 -13.31 18.32 2.70
C ILE A 44 -11.91 18.63 3.21
N ALA A 45 -11.61 19.80 3.77
CA ALA A 45 -10.25 20.04 4.24
C ALA A 45 -9.83 19.08 5.38
N GLN A 46 -10.69 18.90 6.38
CA GLN A 46 -10.46 18.02 7.54
C GLN A 46 -11.63 17.05 7.70
N LEU A 47 -11.37 15.75 7.59
CA LEU A 47 -12.36 14.70 7.75
C LEU A 47 -12.07 13.87 8.99
N ASN A 48 -13.01 13.85 9.94
CA ASN A 48 -13.06 12.86 11.00
C ASN A 48 -14.15 11.83 10.70
N ASN A 49 -13.76 10.61 10.35
CA ASN A 49 -14.60 9.46 10.11
C ASN A 49 -14.37 8.35 11.15
N THR A 50 -13.91 8.71 12.35
CA THR A 50 -13.63 7.73 13.42
C THR A 50 -14.90 6.98 13.81
N GLN A 51 -14.87 5.64 13.78
CA GLN A 51 -16.05 4.77 13.96
C GLN A 51 -17.21 5.08 12.99
N GLY A 52 -16.99 5.90 11.98
CA GLY A 52 -17.98 6.34 11.02
C GLY A 52 -17.94 5.51 9.74
N LYS A 53 -18.96 5.68 8.91
CA LYS A 53 -19.06 5.04 7.60
C LYS A 53 -19.32 6.07 6.52
N ILE A 54 -18.52 6.02 5.46
CA ILE A 54 -18.76 6.74 4.21
C ILE A 54 -18.82 5.71 3.09
N HIS A 55 -19.95 5.67 2.38
CA HIS A 55 -20.20 4.70 1.32
C HIS A 55 -20.72 5.37 0.05
N SER A 56 -20.22 4.91 -1.09
CA SER A 56 -20.76 5.22 -2.41
C SER A 56 -21.15 3.94 -3.15
N GLY A 57 -22.38 3.94 -3.69
CA GLY A 57 -22.90 2.89 -4.56
C GLY A 57 -22.28 2.89 -5.97
N ASP A 58 -21.48 3.90 -6.29
CA ASP A 58 -20.64 3.97 -7.48
C ASP A 58 -19.24 4.46 -7.07
N THR A 59 -18.70 5.49 -7.73
CA THR A 59 -17.36 6.01 -7.48
C THR A 59 -17.36 6.96 -6.29
N LEU A 60 -16.48 6.72 -5.32
CA LEU A 60 -16.16 7.64 -4.24
C LEU A 60 -14.93 8.46 -4.62
N THR A 61 -15.10 9.75 -4.84
CA THR A 61 -14.01 10.72 -4.98
C THR A 61 -13.95 11.58 -3.73
N LEU A 62 -12.85 11.47 -2.98
CA LEU A 62 -12.61 12.25 -1.77
C LEU A 62 -11.30 13.03 -1.91
N THR A 63 -11.39 14.34 -1.75
CA THR A 63 -10.23 15.22 -1.63
C THR A 63 -10.22 15.82 -0.24
N ALA A 64 -9.10 15.70 0.46
CA ALA A 64 -8.90 16.30 1.78
C ALA A 64 -7.47 16.80 2.01
N ALA A 65 -7.23 17.49 3.13
CA ALA A 65 -5.87 17.63 3.64
C ALA A 65 -5.58 16.48 4.60
N ASP A 66 -6.43 16.26 5.60
CA ASP A 66 -6.21 15.23 6.62
C ASP A 66 -7.49 14.40 6.84
N ILE A 67 -7.29 13.09 6.99
CA ILE A 67 -8.38 12.12 7.19
C ILE A 67 -8.06 11.24 8.40
N GLN A 68 -8.97 11.22 9.36
CA GLN A 68 -9.00 10.26 10.46
C GLN A 68 -10.06 9.20 10.15
N ASN A 69 -9.63 7.95 9.92
CA ASN A 69 -10.49 6.82 9.61
C ASN A 69 -10.30 5.66 10.61
N GLN A 70 -9.93 5.96 11.85
CA GLN A 70 -9.71 4.95 12.88
C GLN A 70 -11.01 4.23 13.24
N GLN A 71 -11.03 2.89 13.19
CA GLN A 71 -12.26 2.07 13.30
C GLN A 71 -13.37 2.47 12.30
N GLY A 72 -13.05 3.31 11.31
CA GLY A 72 -13.97 3.87 10.34
C GLY A 72 -13.91 3.12 9.02
N GLN A 73 -14.85 3.43 8.13
CA GLN A 73 -14.97 2.79 6.83
C GLN A 73 -15.13 3.83 5.72
N LEU A 74 -14.27 3.76 4.70
CA LEU A 74 -14.43 4.43 3.41
C LEU A 74 -14.61 3.35 2.34
N VAL A 75 -15.81 3.28 1.75
CA VAL A 75 -16.21 2.16 0.88
C VAL A 75 -16.79 2.65 -0.44
N SER A 76 -16.39 2.02 -1.53
CA SER A 76 -16.98 2.22 -2.86
C SER A 76 -17.35 0.89 -3.53
N THR A 77 -18.50 0.88 -4.20
CA THR A 77 -19.01 -0.25 -5.00
C THR A 77 -18.47 -0.25 -6.44
N ASN A 78 -17.86 0.85 -6.90
CA ASN A 78 -17.11 0.92 -8.16
C ASN A 78 -15.67 1.34 -7.89
N ALA A 79 -15.27 2.60 -8.07
CA ALA A 79 -13.90 3.05 -7.81
C ALA A 79 -13.76 3.93 -6.56
N LEU A 80 -12.67 3.79 -5.82
CA LEU A 80 -12.29 4.72 -4.76
C LEU A 80 -11.09 5.54 -5.21
N LYS A 81 -11.26 6.86 -5.31
CA LYS A 81 -10.20 7.82 -5.54
C LYS A 81 -10.06 8.73 -4.33
N LEU A 82 -8.90 8.69 -3.70
CA LEU A 82 -8.58 9.52 -2.56
C LEU A 82 -7.34 10.37 -2.84
N ILE A 83 -7.47 11.68 -2.62
CA ILE A 83 -6.37 12.63 -2.65
C ILE A 83 -6.33 13.30 -1.27
N ALA A 84 -5.22 13.15 -0.53
CA ALA A 84 -5.03 13.87 0.72
C ALA A 84 -3.56 14.15 1.02
N HIS A 85 -3.26 14.93 2.05
CA HIS A 85 -1.90 14.98 2.60
C HIS A 85 -1.67 13.77 3.50
N THR A 86 -2.56 13.54 4.47
CA THR A 86 -2.43 12.45 5.44
C THR A 86 -3.72 11.62 5.53
N LEU A 87 -3.53 10.33 5.80
CA LEU A 87 -4.59 9.40 6.13
C LEU A 87 -4.15 8.54 7.32
N ASP A 88 -4.88 8.62 8.42
CA ASP A 88 -4.80 7.70 9.55
C ASP A 88 -5.90 6.64 9.43
N ASN A 89 -5.52 5.43 9.03
CA ASN A 89 -6.36 4.26 8.87
C ASN A 89 -6.08 3.18 9.93
N ARG A 90 -5.54 3.57 11.09
CA ARG A 90 -5.18 2.64 12.16
C ARG A 90 -6.38 2.05 12.88
N HIS A 91 -6.13 1.15 13.83
CA HIS A 91 -7.13 0.60 14.74
C HIS A 91 -8.33 -0.02 14.01
N ASN A 92 -8.08 -0.95 13.09
CA ASN A 92 -9.14 -1.58 12.27
C ASN A 92 -9.87 -0.60 11.32
N GLY A 93 -9.22 0.49 10.91
CA GLY A 93 -9.71 1.35 9.83
C GLY A 93 -9.76 0.59 8.50
N ILE A 94 -10.78 0.86 7.69
CA ILE A 94 -10.99 0.18 6.40
C ILE A 94 -11.11 1.20 5.26
N LEU A 95 -10.28 1.03 4.24
CA LEU A 95 -10.48 1.57 2.90
C LEU A 95 -10.74 0.40 1.96
N SER A 96 -11.89 0.39 1.29
CA SER A 96 -12.27 -0.70 0.39
C SER A 96 -12.93 -0.20 -0.89
N SER A 97 -12.55 -0.82 -2.01
CA SER A 97 -13.17 -0.61 -3.32
C SER A 97 -13.44 -1.96 -4.01
N GLN A 98 -14.66 -2.15 -4.53
CA GLN A 98 -14.98 -3.31 -5.37
C GLN A 98 -14.38 -3.21 -6.78
N GLY A 99 -13.92 -2.03 -7.18
CA GLY A 99 -13.20 -1.75 -8.40
C GLY A 99 -11.79 -1.24 -8.11
N ARG A 100 -11.36 -0.22 -8.88
CA ARG A 100 -10.03 0.37 -8.75
C ARG A 100 -9.92 1.22 -7.50
N LEU A 101 -8.83 1.05 -6.76
CA LEU A 101 -8.46 1.90 -5.63
C LEU A 101 -7.25 2.76 -5.99
N SER A 102 -7.36 4.07 -5.85
CA SER A 102 -6.27 5.03 -6.12
C SER A 102 -6.08 5.95 -4.93
N LEU A 103 -4.90 5.90 -4.32
CA LEU A 103 -4.49 6.84 -3.26
C LEU A 103 -3.38 7.75 -3.77
N LEU A 104 -3.54 9.06 -3.60
CA LEU A 104 -2.51 10.07 -3.79
C LEU A 104 -2.31 10.81 -2.47
N LEU A 105 -1.25 10.47 -1.74
CA LEU A 105 -1.01 10.94 -0.38
C LEU A 105 0.44 11.40 -0.15
N ASN A 106 0.68 12.24 0.85
CA ASN A 106 2.04 12.39 1.39
C ASN A 106 2.33 11.27 2.40
N ALA A 107 1.38 10.97 3.29
CA ALA A 107 1.56 9.95 4.32
C ALA A 107 0.31 9.07 4.48
N LEU A 108 0.54 7.76 4.63
CA LEU A 108 -0.46 6.76 5.01
C LEU A 108 0.00 6.07 6.29
N ASP A 109 -0.83 6.14 7.32
CA ASP A 109 -0.69 5.31 8.52
C ASP A 109 -1.76 4.22 8.52
N ASN A 110 -1.37 2.99 8.17
CA ASN A 110 -2.21 1.81 8.07
C ASN A 110 -1.83 0.76 9.13
N ARG A 111 -1.23 1.18 10.25
CA ARG A 111 -0.81 0.28 11.33
C ARG A 111 -1.99 -0.33 12.08
N GLU A 112 -1.73 -1.22 13.04
CA GLU A 112 -2.71 -1.65 14.06
C GLU A 112 -4.00 -2.22 13.44
N ASN A 113 -3.85 -3.23 12.56
CA ASN A 113 -4.94 -3.89 11.82
C ASN A 113 -5.67 -2.99 10.80
N GLY A 114 -5.07 -1.86 10.39
CA GLY A 114 -5.56 -1.10 9.25
C GLY A 114 -5.60 -1.92 7.96
N LEU A 115 -6.65 -1.72 7.16
CA LEU A 115 -6.84 -2.40 5.88
C LEU A 115 -7.05 -1.39 4.74
N VAL A 116 -6.21 -1.51 3.70
CA VAL A 116 -6.45 -0.90 2.39
C VAL A 116 -6.63 -2.02 1.37
N HIS A 117 -7.80 -2.10 0.75
CA HIS A 117 -8.16 -3.19 -0.15
C HIS A 117 -8.84 -2.73 -1.44
N GLY A 118 -8.28 -3.11 -2.59
CA GLY A 118 -8.93 -3.00 -3.89
C GLY A 118 -9.25 -4.38 -4.47
N SER A 119 -10.48 -4.57 -4.95
CA SER A 119 -10.86 -5.80 -5.66
C SER A 119 -10.41 -5.81 -7.13
N LYS A 120 -9.95 -4.67 -7.64
CA LYS A 120 -9.22 -4.54 -8.91
C LYS A 120 -7.84 -3.94 -8.65
N GLU A 121 -7.22 -3.42 -9.69
CA GLU A 121 -5.97 -2.67 -9.59
C GLU A 121 -5.99 -1.64 -8.46
N THR A 122 -4.95 -1.67 -7.63
CA THR A 122 -4.72 -0.69 -6.57
C THR A 122 -3.44 0.09 -6.88
N THR A 123 -3.53 1.42 -6.89
CA THR A 123 -2.38 2.31 -7.06
C THR A 123 -2.20 3.18 -5.82
N LEU A 124 -0.99 3.15 -5.26
CA LEU A 124 -0.58 3.88 -4.08
C LEU A 124 0.55 4.85 -4.47
N THR A 125 0.19 6.09 -4.79
CA THR A 125 1.15 7.18 -4.96
C THR A 125 1.30 7.88 -3.62
N VAL A 126 2.16 7.33 -2.75
CA VAL A 126 2.29 7.75 -1.35
C VAL A 126 3.75 7.84 -0.96
N LYS A 127 4.20 8.99 -0.45
CA LYS A 127 5.62 9.17 -0.09
C LYS A 127 6.03 8.31 1.11
N ASN A 128 5.24 8.31 2.19
CA ASN A 128 5.56 7.56 3.40
C ASN A 128 4.40 6.64 3.80
N ILE A 129 4.69 5.35 3.92
CA ILE A 129 3.70 4.33 4.25
C ILE A 129 4.13 3.59 5.52
N GLU A 130 3.34 3.71 6.57
CA GLU A 130 3.44 2.88 7.77
C GLU A 130 2.38 1.77 7.70
N ASN A 131 2.82 0.52 7.59
CA ASN A 131 1.96 -0.67 7.46
C ASN A 131 2.27 -1.73 8.53
N THR A 132 2.86 -1.33 9.66
CA THR A 132 3.19 -2.23 10.77
C THR A 132 1.94 -2.88 11.35
N GLN A 133 1.86 -4.22 11.32
CA GLN A 133 0.63 -4.98 11.67
C GLN A 133 -0.61 -4.59 10.82
N GLY A 134 -0.39 -3.94 9.68
CA GLY A 134 -1.42 -3.54 8.73
C GLY A 134 -1.47 -4.45 7.52
N ARG A 135 -2.46 -4.22 6.66
CA ARG A 135 -2.60 -4.91 5.38
C ARG A 135 -2.86 -3.94 4.21
N LEU A 136 -2.01 -4.01 3.19
CA LEU A 136 -2.24 -3.44 1.87
C LEU A 136 -2.51 -4.58 0.90
N GLN A 137 -3.68 -4.58 0.25
CA GLN A 137 -4.10 -5.70 -0.58
C GLN A 137 -4.73 -5.27 -1.91
N SER A 138 -4.43 -6.01 -2.97
CA SER A 138 -5.17 -5.98 -4.24
C SER A 138 -5.54 -7.39 -4.70
N ASN A 139 -6.72 -7.56 -5.31
CA ASN A 139 -7.06 -8.81 -6.00
C ASN A 139 -6.54 -8.85 -7.45
N GLU A 140 -5.94 -7.77 -7.94
CA GLU A 140 -5.25 -7.72 -9.23
C GLU A 140 -3.85 -7.13 -9.00
N LYS A 141 -3.43 -6.13 -9.78
CA LYS A 141 -2.13 -5.48 -9.63
C LYS A 141 -2.13 -4.51 -8.46
N LEU A 142 -1.05 -4.52 -7.68
CA LEU A 142 -0.74 -3.51 -6.67
C LEU A 142 0.50 -2.72 -7.08
N ALA A 143 0.32 -1.44 -7.38
CA ALA A 143 1.39 -0.54 -7.81
C ALA A 143 1.67 0.53 -6.75
N PHE A 144 2.95 0.76 -6.48
CA PHE A 144 3.44 1.83 -5.62
C PHE A 144 4.33 2.77 -6.42
N SER A 145 4.15 4.07 -6.23
CA SER A 145 4.83 5.11 -7.00
C SER A 145 5.25 6.26 -6.08
N GLY A 146 6.46 6.79 -6.29
CA GLY A 146 6.97 7.94 -5.54
C GLY A 146 7.16 7.68 -4.04
N VAL A 147 7.36 6.42 -3.63
CA VAL A 147 7.52 6.04 -2.22
C VAL A 147 8.95 6.33 -1.74
N ASN A 148 9.10 7.12 -0.68
CA ASN A 148 10.35 7.33 0.04
C ASN A 148 10.57 6.26 1.11
N THR A 149 9.50 5.89 1.82
CA THR A 149 9.60 4.92 2.93
C THR A 149 8.39 4.00 2.91
N LEU A 150 8.64 2.68 2.95
CA LEU A 150 7.61 1.67 3.19
C LEU A 150 8.03 0.85 4.41
N ASN A 151 7.37 1.10 5.55
CA ASN A 151 7.52 0.31 6.76
C ASN A 151 6.46 -0.79 6.83
N ASN A 152 6.81 -2.00 6.43
CA ASN A 152 5.98 -3.19 6.45
C ASN A 152 6.37 -4.17 7.57
N GLN A 153 6.95 -3.67 8.68
CA GLN A 153 7.35 -4.53 9.79
C GLN A 153 6.18 -5.30 10.39
N SER A 154 6.26 -6.63 10.46
CA SER A 154 5.13 -7.48 10.89
C SER A 154 3.81 -7.21 10.13
N GLY A 155 3.89 -6.57 8.96
CA GLY A 155 2.77 -6.17 8.13
C GLY A 155 2.61 -7.08 6.91
N GLN A 156 1.56 -6.82 6.14
CA GLN A 156 1.25 -7.59 4.93
C GLN A 156 1.04 -6.68 3.73
N VAL A 157 1.73 -6.98 2.64
CA VAL A 157 1.52 -6.41 1.31
C VAL A 157 1.27 -7.56 0.34
N LEU A 158 0.03 -7.65 -0.16
CA LEU A 158 -0.46 -8.82 -0.88
C LEU A 158 -1.12 -8.41 -2.19
N ALA A 159 -0.83 -9.13 -3.27
CA ALA A 159 -1.56 -9.00 -4.52
C ALA A 159 -1.79 -10.37 -5.15
N ASN A 160 -2.96 -10.60 -5.76
CA ASN A 160 -3.14 -11.80 -6.60
C ASN A 160 -2.53 -11.62 -8.00
N GLY A 161 -2.40 -10.38 -8.46
CA GLY A 161 -1.67 -10.01 -9.67
C GLY A 161 -0.24 -9.57 -9.36
N ASP A 162 0.30 -8.70 -10.21
CA ASP A 162 1.66 -8.20 -10.05
C ASP A 162 1.78 -7.23 -8.86
N ILE A 163 2.96 -7.19 -8.25
CA ILE A 163 3.36 -6.09 -7.39
C ILE A 163 4.48 -5.33 -8.06
N ALA A 164 4.31 -4.02 -8.19
CA ALA A 164 5.31 -3.11 -8.72
C ALA A 164 5.60 -2.01 -7.68
N LEU A 165 6.83 -1.98 -7.15
CA LEU A 165 7.25 -1.05 -6.11
C LEU A 165 8.30 -0.08 -6.66
N ASN A 166 7.89 1.17 -6.91
CA ASN A 166 8.71 2.27 -7.45
C ASN A 166 9.41 1.97 -8.79
N THR A 167 8.73 1.21 -9.66
CA THR A 167 9.28 0.81 -10.98
C THR A 167 8.84 1.75 -12.11
N ASP A 168 8.16 2.86 -11.79
CA ASP A 168 7.77 3.84 -12.81
C ASP A 168 8.97 4.67 -13.28
N ALA A 169 8.90 5.17 -14.51
CA ALA A 169 9.96 5.98 -15.11
C ALA A 169 10.16 7.34 -14.40
N ALA A 170 9.19 7.79 -13.61
CA ALA A 170 9.28 9.03 -12.84
C ALA A 170 10.17 8.89 -11.59
N SER A 171 10.42 7.65 -11.15
CA SER A 171 11.34 7.30 -10.06
C SER A 171 12.78 7.33 -10.54
N THR A 172 13.29 8.52 -10.90
CA THR A 172 14.64 8.71 -11.49
C THR A 172 15.79 8.42 -10.53
N SER A 173 15.50 8.29 -9.23
CA SER A 173 16.43 7.80 -8.22
C SER A 173 15.68 6.83 -7.31
N ALA A 174 16.24 5.64 -7.09
CA ALA A 174 15.69 4.72 -6.10
C ALA A 174 15.85 5.37 -4.71
N GLN A 175 14.80 6.04 -4.23
CA GLN A 175 14.74 6.73 -2.93
C GLN A 175 14.12 5.87 -1.83
N LEU A 176 13.52 4.75 -2.19
CA LEU A 176 12.77 3.92 -1.26
C LEU A 176 13.69 3.29 -0.22
N ALA A 177 13.40 3.51 1.07
CA ALA A 177 13.84 2.64 2.14
C ALA A 177 12.74 1.62 2.43
N PHE A 178 12.96 0.36 2.06
CA PHE A 178 11.99 -0.71 2.26
C PHE A 178 12.30 -1.52 3.53
N LEU A 179 11.46 -1.38 4.56
CA LEU A 179 11.59 -2.08 5.83
C LEU A 179 10.55 -3.22 5.89
N ASN A 180 10.98 -4.45 5.72
CA ASN A 180 10.13 -5.64 5.71
C ASN A 180 10.45 -6.64 6.84
N GLN A 181 11.00 -6.18 7.97
CA GLN A 181 11.40 -7.13 9.03
C GLN A 181 10.16 -7.83 9.61
N GLN A 182 10.18 -9.16 9.67
CA GLN A 182 9.00 -9.98 10.04
C GLN A 182 7.74 -9.72 9.18
N GLY A 183 7.87 -8.95 8.11
CA GLY A 183 6.77 -8.59 7.21
C GLY A 183 6.61 -9.59 6.08
N THR A 184 5.49 -9.51 5.37
CA THR A 184 5.23 -10.29 4.15
C THR A 184 4.96 -9.38 2.97
N LEU A 185 5.67 -9.61 1.88
CA LEU A 185 5.41 -9.10 0.54
C LEU A 185 5.18 -10.30 -0.39
N GLN A 186 3.96 -10.48 -0.88
CA GLN A 186 3.59 -11.62 -1.72
C GLN A 186 2.82 -11.19 -2.97
N SER A 187 3.41 -11.51 -4.13
CA SER A 187 2.77 -11.36 -5.44
C SER A 187 2.24 -12.70 -5.94
N GLY A 188 0.99 -12.72 -6.42
CA GLY A 188 0.37 -13.85 -7.12
C GLY A 188 0.79 -13.98 -8.58
N SER A 189 1.55 -13.00 -9.11
CA SER A 189 2.14 -13.01 -10.45
C SER A 189 3.60 -12.56 -10.37
N ALA A 190 4.02 -11.53 -11.09
CA ALA A 190 5.39 -11.02 -11.06
C ALA A 190 5.59 -10.02 -9.90
N LEU A 191 6.81 -9.92 -9.40
CA LEU A 191 7.19 -8.97 -8.37
C LEU A 191 8.38 -8.15 -8.84
N SER A 192 8.22 -6.83 -8.92
CA SER A 192 9.27 -5.90 -9.31
C SER A 192 9.47 -4.87 -8.21
N ILE A 193 10.69 -4.76 -7.69
CA ILE A 193 11.06 -3.85 -6.60
C ILE A 193 12.23 -3.00 -7.05
N ASN A 194 12.11 -1.68 -6.94
CA ASN A 194 13.20 -0.73 -7.12
C ASN A 194 13.37 0.10 -5.86
N THR A 195 14.52 -0.04 -5.19
CA THR A 195 14.71 0.49 -3.84
C THR A 195 16.10 1.08 -3.62
N GLN A 196 16.22 2.04 -2.72
CA GLN A 196 17.52 2.50 -2.25
C GLN A 196 18.14 1.44 -1.37
N SER A 197 17.41 1.05 -0.32
CA SER A 197 17.82 0.08 0.68
C SER A 197 16.67 -0.87 0.96
N ILE A 198 17.01 -2.06 1.44
CA ILE A 198 16.04 -3.08 1.80
C ILE A 198 16.51 -3.81 3.04
N ASN A 199 15.62 -3.92 4.02
CA ASN A 199 15.83 -4.72 5.22
C ASN A 199 14.72 -5.76 5.34
N ASN A 200 15.04 -7.00 4.96
CA ASN A 200 14.13 -8.13 4.99
C ASN A 200 14.37 -9.07 6.18
N GLN A 201 14.97 -8.58 7.28
CA GLN A 201 15.33 -9.43 8.42
C GLN A 201 14.14 -10.24 8.97
N GLY A 202 14.19 -11.56 8.80
CA GLY A 202 13.11 -12.48 9.19
C GLY A 202 11.79 -12.26 8.43
N GLY A 203 11.83 -11.50 7.33
CA GLY A 203 10.69 -11.19 6.48
C GLY A 203 10.60 -12.11 5.27
N THR A 204 9.43 -12.10 4.63
CA THR A 204 9.13 -12.85 3.42
C THR A 204 8.89 -11.93 2.24
N ILE A 205 9.60 -12.18 1.14
CA ILE A 205 9.41 -11.57 -0.17
C ILE A 205 9.28 -12.72 -1.17
N LYS A 206 8.11 -12.86 -1.80
CA LYS A 206 7.87 -13.95 -2.74
C LYS A 206 6.96 -13.59 -3.91
N SER A 207 7.13 -14.31 -5.01
CA SER A 207 6.27 -14.20 -6.18
C SER A 207 5.98 -15.56 -6.82
N GLN A 208 4.81 -15.69 -7.46
CA GLN A 208 4.44 -16.90 -8.19
C GLN A 208 5.05 -16.95 -9.61
N LYS A 209 5.49 -15.81 -10.15
CA LYS A 209 6.26 -15.69 -11.40
C LYS A 209 7.58 -14.96 -11.11
N ALA A 210 8.22 -14.39 -12.13
CA ALA A 210 9.48 -13.68 -11.99
C ALA A 210 9.51 -12.66 -10.82
N LEU A 211 10.62 -12.67 -10.09
CA LEU A 211 10.99 -11.66 -9.09
C LEU A 211 12.17 -10.86 -9.63
N SER A 212 12.05 -9.54 -9.68
CA SER A 212 13.13 -8.61 -9.95
C SER A 212 13.31 -7.66 -8.79
N LEU A 213 14.49 -7.65 -8.18
CA LEU A 213 14.88 -6.71 -7.12
C LEU A 213 16.06 -5.88 -7.61
N THR A 214 15.87 -4.57 -7.67
CA THR A 214 16.93 -3.59 -7.88
C THR A 214 17.13 -2.81 -6.59
N ALA A 215 18.34 -2.82 -6.04
CA ALA A 215 18.70 -2.08 -4.83
C ALA A 215 19.95 -1.23 -5.04
N ALA A 216 19.91 0.05 -4.65
CA ALA A 216 21.05 0.96 -4.80
C ALA A 216 22.14 0.76 -3.74
N GLN A 217 21.82 0.15 -2.60
CA GLN A 217 22.74 -0.13 -1.50
C GLN A 217 22.98 -1.63 -1.33
N ASN A 218 23.78 -1.98 -0.32
CA ASN A 218 24.09 -3.36 0.02
C ASN A 218 22.84 -4.16 0.39
N TYR A 219 22.86 -5.45 0.07
CA TYR A 219 21.85 -6.40 0.51
C TYR A 219 22.50 -7.58 1.23
N THR A 220 21.94 -7.96 2.38
CA THR A 220 22.39 -9.13 3.13
C THR A 220 21.23 -10.11 3.26
N HIS A 221 21.38 -11.28 2.65
CA HIS A 221 20.52 -12.43 2.90
C HIS A 221 21.04 -13.17 4.14
N ARG A 222 20.15 -13.44 5.10
CA ARG A 222 20.49 -14.01 6.40
C ARG A 222 19.44 -15.04 6.83
N ALA A 223 19.76 -15.80 7.88
CA ALA A 223 18.83 -16.78 8.43
C ALA A 223 17.49 -16.14 8.81
N GLY A 224 16.39 -16.78 8.39
CA GLY A 224 15.02 -16.31 8.59
C GLY A 224 14.48 -15.43 7.45
N ASP A 225 15.34 -14.89 6.59
CA ASP A 225 14.88 -14.14 5.42
C ASP A 225 14.35 -15.13 4.37
N THR A 226 13.23 -14.80 3.74
CA THR A 226 12.78 -15.46 2.51
C THR A 226 12.76 -14.45 1.37
N LEU A 227 13.50 -14.73 0.31
CA LEU A 227 13.42 -14.04 -0.98
C LEU A 227 13.45 -15.10 -2.08
N THR A 228 12.30 -15.36 -2.71
CA THR A 228 12.15 -16.47 -3.67
C THR A 228 11.08 -16.21 -4.72
N SER A 229 11.09 -17.01 -5.78
CA SER A 229 10.13 -17.03 -6.89
C SER A 229 9.92 -18.46 -7.36
N ASN A 230 8.75 -18.76 -7.93
CA ASN A 230 8.50 -20.05 -8.61
C ASN A 230 8.97 -20.08 -10.07
N GLN A 231 9.56 -19.00 -10.61
CA GLN A 231 10.07 -18.96 -11.99
C GLN A 231 11.52 -18.49 -12.04
N SER A 232 11.76 -17.21 -11.82
CA SER A 232 13.09 -16.63 -11.92
C SER A 232 13.31 -15.56 -10.86
N VAL A 233 14.57 -15.42 -10.44
CA VAL A 233 15.01 -14.36 -9.54
C VAL A 233 16.11 -13.56 -10.23
N THR A 234 15.88 -12.27 -10.41
CA THR A 234 16.87 -11.30 -10.88
C THR A 234 17.20 -10.32 -9.76
N LEU A 235 18.47 -10.27 -9.36
CA LEU A 235 18.97 -9.34 -8.35
C LEU A 235 19.96 -8.37 -9.00
N ASN A 236 19.64 -7.07 -8.95
CA ASN A 236 20.51 -5.99 -9.38
C ASN A 236 20.88 -5.12 -8.17
N ILE A 237 21.99 -5.44 -7.51
CA ILE A 237 22.43 -4.76 -6.29
C ILE A 237 23.61 -3.87 -6.62
N ALA A 238 23.44 -2.54 -6.63
CA ALA A 238 24.55 -1.65 -6.96
C ALA A 238 25.68 -1.70 -5.91
N GLY A 239 25.36 -2.08 -4.66
CA GLY A 239 26.32 -2.34 -3.60
C GLY A 239 26.83 -3.78 -3.55
N ALA A 240 27.30 -4.19 -2.36
CA ALA A 240 27.67 -5.57 -2.07
C ALA A 240 26.42 -6.42 -1.77
N LEU A 241 26.38 -7.64 -2.30
CA LEU A 241 25.48 -8.68 -1.83
C LEU A 241 26.26 -9.66 -0.93
N THR A 242 25.74 -9.90 0.27
CA THR A 242 26.27 -10.92 1.18
C THR A 242 25.21 -11.99 1.45
N ASN A 243 25.51 -13.23 1.12
CA ASN A 243 24.72 -14.38 1.53
C ASN A 243 25.34 -15.05 2.77
N LEU A 244 24.63 -15.05 3.90
CA LEU A 244 25.10 -15.62 5.16
C LEU A 244 24.54 -17.03 5.45
N THR A 245 23.65 -17.56 4.62
CA THR A 245 22.96 -18.83 4.90
C THR A 245 22.64 -19.60 3.62
N ASP A 246 22.03 -20.77 3.75
CA ASP A 246 21.56 -21.52 2.60
C ASP A 246 20.38 -20.80 1.96
N TRP A 247 20.53 -20.48 0.68
CA TRP A 247 19.54 -19.74 -0.08
C TRP A 247 19.06 -20.61 -1.24
N LEU A 248 17.81 -21.07 -1.12
CA LEU A 248 17.09 -21.79 -2.17
C LEU A 248 16.48 -20.79 -3.14
N LEU A 249 16.95 -20.85 -4.38
CA LEU A 249 16.51 -20.02 -5.50
C LEU A 249 15.93 -20.93 -6.60
N PRO A 250 15.11 -20.40 -7.51
CA PRO A 250 14.71 -21.17 -8.68
C PRO A 250 15.90 -21.40 -9.62
N GLY A 251 15.76 -22.37 -10.53
CA GLY A 251 16.78 -22.70 -11.53
C GLY A 251 17.21 -21.51 -12.41
N ASP A 252 16.31 -20.55 -12.66
CA ASP A 252 16.63 -19.32 -13.39
C ASP A 252 16.99 -18.18 -12.40
N PHE A 253 18.27 -18.10 -12.05
CA PHE A 253 18.81 -17.05 -11.17
C PHE A 253 19.82 -16.15 -11.90
N THR A 254 19.61 -14.83 -11.82
CA THR A 254 20.54 -13.81 -12.34
C THR A 254 20.94 -12.85 -11.22
N LEU A 255 22.25 -12.63 -11.05
CA LEU A 255 22.82 -11.69 -10.09
C LEU A 255 23.78 -10.72 -10.77
N SER A 256 23.57 -9.43 -10.54
CA SER A 256 24.53 -8.37 -10.77
C SER A 256 24.78 -7.63 -9.46
N SER A 257 26.04 -7.59 -9.01
CA SER A 257 26.43 -6.83 -7.82
C SER A 257 27.85 -6.28 -7.91
N LEU A 258 28.17 -5.21 -7.17
CA LEU A 258 29.54 -4.69 -7.10
C LEU A 258 30.49 -5.72 -6.49
N ASN A 259 30.07 -6.36 -5.40
CA ASN A 259 30.79 -7.44 -4.75
C ASN A 259 29.80 -8.50 -4.31
N PHE A 260 30.14 -9.78 -4.45
CA PHE A 260 29.35 -10.89 -3.95
C PHE A 260 30.16 -11.73 -2.96
N THR A 261 29.67 -11.84 -1.73
CA THR A 261 30.22 -12.71 -0.69
C THR A 261 29.24 -13.82 -0.37
N ASN A 262 29.66 -15.07 -0.52
CA ASN A 262 28.86 -16.24 -0.17
C ASN A 262 29.48 -16.98 1.02
N GLN A 263 28.78 -17.01 2.15
CA GLN A 263 29.18 -17.73 3.37
C GLN A 263 28.25 -18.92 3.70
N GLY A 264 27.16 -19.10 2.93
CA GLY A 264 26.30 -20.30 2.96
C GLY A 264 26.27 -21.00 1.61
N SER A 265 25.20 -21.75 1.32
CA SER A 265 24.99 -22.37 0.01
C SER A 265 24.07 -21.53 -0.88
N LEU A 266 24.34 -21.52 -2.18
CA LEU A 266 23.36 -21.13 -3.19
C LEU A 266 22.84 -22.41 -3.86
N VAL A 267 21.57 -22.72 -3.67
CA VAL A 267 20.95 -23.92 -4.23
C VAL A 267 19.95 -23.48 -5.29
N GLN A 268 20.17 -23.93 -6.53
CA GLN A 268 19.28 -23.75 -7.69
C GLN A 268 18.48 -25.02 -7.94
#